data_AF-A0A964YRL6-F1
#
_entry.id   AF-A0A964YRL6-F1
#
_cell.length_a   1.000
_cell.length_b   1.000
_cell.length_c   1.000
_cell.angle_alpha   90.00
_cell.angle_beta   90.00
_cell.angle_gamma   90.00
#
_symmetry.space_group_name_H-M   'P 1'
#
loop_
_entity.id
_entity.type
_entity.pdbx_description
1 polymer ?
#
loop_
_entity_poly.entity_id
_entity_poly.type
_entity_poly.pdbx_seq_one_letter_code
_entity_poly.pdbx_strand_id
1 'polypeptide(L)'
;EGLESKFIGKNFVFDERRAERISEDIISQCHQCGAPCDEHTNCAFEGCHLLFIQCESCKKKTENCCSSACQEIIHLPEEEQKQIRQKITKSNLVFKKGRFKLS
;
A
#
# COMPACT_ATOMS: atom_id res chain seq x y z
N GLU A 1 -3.35 30.95 -21.61
CA GLU A 1 -3.14 30.77 -20.15
C GLU A 1 -4.50 30.74 -19.46
N GLY A 2 -4.69 29.94 -18.41
CA GLY A 2 -5.93 29.96 -17.60
C GLY A 2 -6.92 28.80 -17.76
N LEU A 3 -6.47 27.59 -18.07
CA LEU A 3 -7.35 26.41 -17.96
C LEU A 3 -7.36 25.90 -16.52
N GLU A 4 -8.54 25.86 -15.91
CA GLU A 4 -8.75 25.25 -14.61
C GLU A 4 -8.41 23.74 -14.68
N SER A 5 -7.64 23.25 -13.71
CA SER A 5 -7.28 21.84 -13.64
C SER A 5 -8.54 21.01 -13.39
N LYS A 6 -8.78 20.00 -14.24
CA LYS A 6 -9.88 19.04 -14.07
C LYS A 6 -9.50 17.82 -13.21
N PHE A 7 -8.25 17.76 -12.77
CA PHE A 7 -7.73 16.67 -11.96
C PHE A 7 -7.94 17.00 -10.48
N ILE A 8 -8.39 16.01 -9.71
CA ILE A 8 -8.74 16.14 -8.30
C ILE A 8 -7.85 15.17 -7.49
N GLY A 9 -7.31 15.67 -6.38
CA GLY A 9 -6.49 14.92 -5.44
C GLY A 9 -5.02 14.82 -5.84
N LYS A 10 -4.48 13.61 -5.81
CA LYS A 10 -3.04 13.36 -5.90
C LYS A 10 -2.75 12.42 -7.08
N ASN A 11 -1.86 12.84 -7.97
CA ASN A 11 -1.37 12.00 -9.06
C ASN A 11 -0.26 11.11 -8.51
N PHE A 12 -0.48 9.80 -8.47
CA PHE A 12 0.55 8.84 -8.11
C PHE A 12 1.50 8.63 -9.28
N VAL A 13 2.79 8.84 -9.03
CA VAL A 13 3.85 8.70 -10.03
C VAL A 13 4.65 7.45 -9.67
N PHE A 14 4.84 6.56 -10.63
CA PHE A 14 5.51 5.27 -10.42
C PHE A 14 7.05 5.37 -10.29
N ASP A 15 7.61 6.57 -10.33
CA ASP A 15 9.04 6.82 -10.10
C ASP A 15 9.30 7.31 -8.66
N GLU A 16 10.55 7.65 -8.36
CA GLU A 16 10.99 8.05 -7.02
C GLU A 16 10.31 9.32 -6.48
N ARG A 17 9.63 10.11 -7.33
CA ARG A 17 8.86 11.30 -6.91
C ARG A 17 7.61 10.91 -6.12
N ARG A 18 7.15 9.66 -6.25
CA ARG A 18 5.97 9.02 -5.61
C ARG A 18 4.63 9.66 -5.94
N ALA A 19 4.49 10.98 -5.84
CA ALA A 19 3.24 11.64 -6.16
C ALA A 19 3.34 13.17 -6.25
N GLU A 20 2.43 13.75 -7.04
CA GLU A 20 2.23 15.19 -7.18
C GLU A 20 0.82 15.56 -6.72
N ARG A 21 0.72 16.50 -5.77
CA ARG A 21 -0.56 17.00 -5.25
C ARG A 21 -1.16 18.00 -6.24
N ILE A 22 -2.38 17.75 -6.70
CA ILE A 22 -3.10 18.62 -7.64
C ILE A 22 -4.19 19.43 -6.94
N SER A 23 -4.89 18.83 -5.97
CA SER A 23 -5.83 19.52 -5.07
C SER A 23 -5.77 18.95 -3.65
N GLU A 24 -6.44 19.59 -2.70
CA GLU A 24 -6.52 19.14 -1.30
C GLU A 24 -7.51 17.98 -1.08
N ASP A 25 -8.27 17.60 -2.10
CA ASP A 25 -9.25 16.54 -2.03
C ASP A 25 -8.60 15.16 -1.85
N ILE A 26 -8.97 14.45 -0.80
CA ILE A 26 -8.57 13.06 -0.61
C ILE A 26 -9.65 12.15 -1.22
N ILE A 27 -9.37 11.62 -2.41
CA ILE A 27 -10.31 10.79 -3.19
C ILE A 27 -10.17 9.28 -2.92
N SER A 28 -9.35 8.90 -1.95
CA SER A 28 -9.05 7.50 -1.60
C SER A 28 -9.08 7.27 -0.09
N GLN A 29 -8.94 6.01 0.31
CA GLN A 29 -9.09 5.56 1.69
C GLN A 29 -7.98 4.59 2.04
N CYS A 30 -7.54 4.62 3.30
CA CYS A 30 -6.69 3.60 3.90
C CYS A 30 -7.31 2.21 3.69
N HIS A 31 -6.52 1.28 3.15
CA HIS A 31 -7.02 -0.07 2.86
C HIS A 31 -7.25 -0.93 4.11
N GLN A 32 -6.75 -0.51 5.28
CA GLN A 32 -6.85 -1.27 6.53
C GLN A 32 -7.97 -0.78 7.46
N CYS A 33 -8.22 0.53 7.50
CA CYS A 33 -9.23 1.11 8.40
C CYS A 33 -10.34 1.90 7.68
N GLY A 34 -10.21 2.16 6.37
CA GLY A 34 -11.19 2.92 5.59
C GLY A 34 -11.15 4.43 5.79
N ALA A 35 -10.30 4.96 6.69
CA ALA A 35 -10.17 6.40 6.88
C ALA A 35 -9.65 7.10 5.60
N PRO A 36 -10.08 8.35 5.30
CA PRO A 36 -9.56 9.11 4.17
C PRO A 36 -8.03 9.19 4.20
N CYS A 37 -7.39 8.75 3.12
CA CYS A 37 -5.93 8.74 2.98
C CYS A 37 -5.57 8.49 1.51
N ASP A 38 -4.56 9.17 1.01
CA ASP A 38 -4.01 9.05 -0.36
C ASP A 38 -2.51 8.70 -0.39
N GLU A 39 -1.96 8.30 0.76
CA GLU A 39 -0.57 7.89 0.89
C GLU A 39 -0.36 6.44 0.44
N HIS A 40 0.32 6.30 -0.69
CA HIS A 40 0.73 5.01 -1.24
C HIS A 40 2.06 4.56 -0.63
N THR A 41 2.13 3.31 -0.22
CA THR A 41 3.33 2.68 0.37
C THR A 41 3.46 1.24 -0.09
N ASN A 42 4.69 0.73 -0.11
CA ASN A 42 4.93 -0.69 -0.30
C ASN A 42 4.91 -1.40 1.05
N CYS A 43 4.37 -2.62 1.07
CA CYS A 43 4.44 -3.49 2.24
C CYS A 43 5.91 -3.67 2.70
N ALA A 44 6.16 -3.56 4.01
CA ALA A 44 7.50 -3.70 4.58
C ALA A 44 8.12 -5.10 4.38
N PHE A 45 7.29 -6.16 4.31
CA PHE A 45 7.79 -7.46 3.87
C PHE A 45 8.10 -7.44 2.37
N GLU A 46 9.40 -7.41 2.04
CA GLU A 46 9.88 -7.29 0.66
C GLU A 46 9.33 -8.35 -0.31
N GLY A 47 9.08 -9.58 0.18
CA GLY A 47 8.52 -10.66 -0.65
C GLY A 47 7.06 -10.43 -1.07
N CYS A 48 6.36 -9.50 -0.42
CA CYS A 48 4.97 -9.19 -0.72
C CYS A 48 4.84 -8.31 -1.97
N HIS A 49 5.73 -7.33 -2.18
CA HIS A 49 5.66 -6.37 -3.29
C HIS A 49 4.30 -5.64 -3.48
N LEU A 50 3.41 -5.67 -2.49
CA LEU A 50 2.11 -5.02 -2.58
C LEU A 50 2.25 -3.51 -2.34
N LEU A 51 1.94 -2.73 -3.36
CA LEU A 51 1.70 -1.29 -3.26
C LEU A 51 0.25 -1.04 -2.84
N PHE A 52 0.03 -0.29 -1.75
CA PHE A 52 -1.30 -0.05 -1.19
C PHE A 52 -1.38 1.31 -0.49
N ILE A 53 -2.60 1.73 -0.13
CA ILE A 53 -2.83 2.99 0.59
C ILE A 53 -2.92 2.73 2.09
N GLN A 54 -2.09 3.43 2.88
CA GLN A 54 -2.01 3.25 4.32
C GLN A 54 -1.88 4.60 5.04
N CYS A 55 -2.80 4.85 5.99
CA CYS A 55 -2.67 6.00 6.86
C CYS A 55 -1.60 5.79 7.95
N GLU A 56 -1.06 6.89 8.47
CA GLU A 56 0.03 6.88 9.46
C GLU A 56 -0.31 6.07 10.73
N SER A 57 -1.56 6.09 11.19
CA SER A 57 -1.98 5.31 12.36
C SER A 57 -1.87 3.80 12.12
N CYS A 58 -2.31 3.32 10.95
CA CYS A 58 -2.18 1.92 10.59
C CYS A 58 -0.73 1.54 10.32
N LYS A 59 0.05 2.44 9.70
CA LYS A 59 1.48 2.25 9.47
C LYS A 59 2.24 1.97 10.76
N LYS A 60 1.97 2.74 11.83
CA LYS A 60 2.55 2.52 13.15
C LYS A 60 2.08 1.20 13.78
N LYS A 61 0.79 0.86 13.63
CA LYS A 61 0.21 -0.36 14.21
C LYS A 61 0.72 -1.64 13.54
N THR A 62 0.91 -1.63 12.23
CA THR A 62 1.24 -2.82 11.43
C THR A 62 2.67 -2.79 10.89
N GLU A 63 3.51 -1.86 11.34
CA GLU A 63 4.90 -1.71 10.90
C GLU A 63 5.03 -1.61 9.38
N ASN A 64 4.15 -0.80 8.77
CA ASN A 64 4.05 -0.63 7.32
C ASN A 64 3.77 -1.94 6.54
N CYS A 65 3.27 -2.99 7.20
CA CYS A 65 2.80 -4.21 6.53
C CYS A 65 1.33 -4.10 6.13
N CYS A 66 0.99 -4.72 5.00
CA CYS A 66 -0.38 -4.74 4.47
C CYS A 66 -1.32 -5.65 5.28
N SER A 67 -0.78 -6.64 5.98
CA SER A 67 -1.51 -7.66 6.75
C SER A 67 -0.72 -8.13 7.97
N SER A 68 -1.40 -8.77 8.92
CA SER A 68 -0.74 -9.40 10.09
C SER A 68 0.23 -10.50 9.67
N ALA A 69 -0.10 -11.30 8.65
CA ALA A 69 0.81 -12.32 8.13
C ALA A 69 2.13 -11.72 7.63
N CYS A 70 2.10 -10.57 6.95
CA CYS A 70 3.33 -9.87 6.56
C CYS A 70 4.10 -9.31 7.77
N GLN A 71 3.39 -8.82 8.79
CA GLN A 71 4.00 -8.33 10.03
C GLN A 71 4.70 -9.47 10.78
N GLU A 72 4.08 -10.65 10.87
CA GLU A 72 4.69 -11.84 11.47
C GLU A 72 5.98 -12.23 10.75
N ILE A 73 6.00 -12.17 9.42
CA ILE A 73 7.19 -12.52 8.63
C ILE A 73 8.35 -11.55 8.90
N ILE A 74 8.12 -10.23 8.98
CA ILE A 74 9.23 -9.28 9.22
C ILE A 74 9.87 -9.44 10.61
N HIS A 75 9.18 -10.08 11.56
CA HIS A 75 9.72 -10.41 12.88
C HIS A 75 10.47 -11.74 12.94
N LEU A 76 10.45 -12.55 11.88
CA LEU A 76 11.23 -13.79 11.81
C LEU A 76 12.73 -13.49 11.62
N PRO A 77 13.63 -14.43 11.98
CA PRO A 77 15.05 -14.33 11.63
C PRO A 77 15.25 -14.14 10.12
N GLU A 78 16.29 -13.39 9.73
CA GLU A 78 16.55 -13.03 8.33
C GLU A 78 16.62 -14.26 7.40
N GLU A 79 17.19 -15.36 7.89
CA GLU A 79 17.30 -16.61 7.14
C GLU A 79 15.92 -17.25 6.85
N GLU A 80 14.98 -17.19 7.80
CA GLU A 80 13.61 -17.67 7.59
C GLU A 80 12.87 -16.75 6.61
N GLN A 81 13.04 -15.43 6.73
CA GLN A 81 12.49 -14.48 5.78
C GLN A 81 12.98 -14.75 4.34
N LYS A 82 14.29 -15.04 4.17
CA LYS A 82 14.89 -15.41 2.87
C LYS A 82 14.25 -16.68 2.31
N GLN A 83 14.08 -17.72 3.13
CA GLN A 83 13.44 -18.96 2.71
C GLN A 83 11.99 -18.75 2.26
N ILE A 84 11.23 -17.89 2.96
CA ILE A 84 9.87 -17.55 2.57
C ILE A 84 9.86 -16.80 1.24
N ARG A 85 10.74 -15.80 1.07
CA ARG A 85 10.88 -15.05 -0.20
C ARG A 85 11.17 -15.95 -1.39
N GLN A 86 12.01 -16.99 -1.23
CA GLN A 86 12.33 -17.94 -2.29
C GLN A 86 11.13 -18.82 -2.70
N LYS A 87 10.19 -19.08 -1.78
CA LYS A 87 9.02 -19.92 -2.01
C LYS A 87 7.84 -19.15 -2.62
N ILE A 88 7.82 -17.82 -2.53
CA ILE A 88 6.74 -17.00 -3.08
C ILE A 88 6.86 -16.93 -4.60
N THR A 89 5.88 -17.52 -5.30
CA THR A 89 5.72 -17.32 -6.75
C THR A 89 5.04 -15.98 -7.00
N LYS A 90 5.64 -15.11 -7.82
CA LYS A 90 5.06 -13.82 -8.20
C LYS A 90 3.81 -14.04 -9.06
N SER A 91 2.64 -14.16 -8.43
CA SER A 91 1.36 -13.99 -9.13
C SER A 91 1.09 -12.50 -9.32
N ASN A 92 0.18 -12.11 -10.23
CA ASN A 92 -0.21 -10.72 -10.41
C ASN A 92 -0.89 -10.18 -9.15
N LEU A 93 -0.11 -9.62 -8.22
CA LEU A 93 -0.55 -9.06 -6.94
C LEU A 93 -1.22 -7.70 -7.16
N VAL A 94 -2.45 -7.74 -7.68
CA VAL A 94 -3.31 -6.57 -7.77
C VAL A 94 -4.14 -6.49 -6.49
N PHE A 95 -4.02 -5.41 -5.72
CA PHE A 95 -4.96 -5.12 -4.64
C PHE A 95 -6.36 -4.96 -5.23
N LYS A 96 -7.26 -5.93 -5.01
CA LYS A 96 -8.64 -5.88 -5.49
C LYS A 96 -9.56 -5.36 -4.38
N LYS A 97 -9.92 -4.07 -4.42
CA LYS A 97 -11.01 -3.52 -3.60
C LYS A 97 -12.36 -4.00 -4.19
N GLY A 98 -12.95 -5.04 -3.57
CA GLY A 98 -14.33 -5.49 -3.84
C GLY A 98 -14.48 -6.72 -4.75
N ARG A 99 -14.79 -7.86 -4.11
CA ARG A 99 -15.66 -9.00 -4.55
C ARG A 99 -15.45 -10.29 -3.75
N PHE A 100 -14.71 -10.26 -2.63
CA PHE A 100 -14.75 -11.35 -1.66
C PHE A 100 -15.76 -11.00 -0.58
N LYS A 101 -16.87 -11.75 -0.52
CA LYS A 101 -17.67 -11.85 0.70
C LYS A 101 -16.76 -12.51 1.73
N LEU A 102 -16.49 -11.85 2.84
CA LEU A 102 -16.00 -12.54 4.03
C LEU A 102 -17.11 -13.52 4.43
N SER A 103 -16.84 -14.81 4.25
CA SER A 103 -17.62 -15.91 4.84
C SER A 103 -17.04 -16.25 6.20
#